data_AF-A0A2D4NB46-F1
#
_entry.id   AF-A0A2D4NB46-F1
#
_cell.length_a   1.000
_cell.length_b   1.000
_cell.length_c   1.000
_cell.angle_alpha   90.00
_cell.angle_beta   90.00
_cell.angle_gamma   90.00
#
_symmetry.space_group_name_H-M   'P 1'
#
loop_
_entity.id
_entity.type
_entity.pdbx_description
1 polymer ?
#
loop_
_entity_poly.entity_id
_entity_poly.type
_entity_poly.pdbx_seq_one_letter_code
_entity_poly.pdbx_strand_id
1 'polypeptide(L)'
;MELLKPSIDYVRHKKFRSGNYPSSLSNETDRLVHWCHGAPGVIHMLMQAYTVFKEDKYLKDAMECSDVIWQRGLLRKGYGICHGTAGNGYSFLSLYHLTQDKKYLYRACKFAEWCLDYGAHGCRIPDRPYSLFEGMAGAIHFLSDILVPEKSRFPAFELSPQTKENKEERNS
;
A
#
# COMPACT_ATOMS: atom_id res chain seq x y z
N MET A 1 -19.52 -0.25 -14.91
CA MET A 1 -19.42 -0.94 -13.60
C MET A 1 -19.63 -2.45 -13.71
N GLU A 2 -20.54 -2.92 -14.57
CA GLU A 2 -20.90 -4.34 -14.72
C GLU A 2 -19.73 -5.28 -15.04
N LEU A 3 -18.72 -4.84 -15.81
CA LEU A 3 -17.53 -5.64 -16.12
C LEU A 3 -16.42 -5.55 -15.06
N LEU A 4 -16.33 -4.45 -14.31
CA LEU A 4 -15.21 -4.21 -13.38
C LEU A 4 -15.32 -5.03 -12.11
N LYS A 5 -16.53 -5.10 -11.53
CA LYS A 5 -16.75 -5.80 -10.25
C LYS A 5 -16.42 -7.30 -10.34
N PRO A 6 -16.87 -8.06 -11.36
CA PRO A 6 -16.46 -9.45 -11.54
C PRO A 6 -14.94 -9.62 -11.70
N SER A 7 -14.25 -8.70 -12.39
CA SER A 7 -12.78 -8.75 -12.52
C SER A 7 -12.07 -8.52 -11.19
N ILE A 8 -12.54 -7.57 -10.37
CA ILE A 8 -12.01 -7.33 -9.03
C ILE A 8 -12.24 -8.54 -8.13
N ASP A 9 -13.45 -9.12 -8.17
CA ASP A 9 -13.77 -10.33 -7.42
C ASP A 9 -12.94 -11.53 -7.90
N TYR A 10 -12.63 -11.63 -9.20
CA TYR A 10 -11.70 -12.64 -9.70
C TYR A 10 -10.30 -12.50 -9.07
N VAL A 11 -9.75 -11.28 -9.02
CA VAL A 11 -8.45 -11.03 -8.36
C VAL A 11 -8.51 -11.37 -6.87
N ARG A 12 -9.59 -11.00 -6.15
CA ARG A 12 -9.77 -11.35 -4.73
C ARG A 12 -9.68 -12.85 -4.47
N HIS A 13 -10.26 -13.66 -5.34
CA HIS A 13 -10.23 -15.13 -5.19
C HIS A 13 -8.86 -15.76 -5.55
N LYS A 14 -7.87 -15.00 -6.02
CA LYS A 14 -6.49 -15.47 -6.21
C LYS A 14 -5.62 -15.36 -4.95
N LYS A 15 -6.19 -14.87 -3.85
CA LYS A 15 -5.51 -14.76 -2.55
C LYS A 15 -4.98 -16.13 -2.08
N PHE A 16 -3.73 -16.17 -1.65
CA PHE A 16 -3.13 -17.33 -1.01
C PHE A 16 -3.77 -17.60 0.36
N ARG A 17 -3.54 -18.80 0.91
CA ARG A 17 -3.97 -19.14 2.28
C ARG A 17 -3.41 -18.19 3.34
N SER A 18 -2.26 -17.57 3.09
CA SER A 18 -1.66 -16.59 4.00
C SER A 18 -2.37 -15.23 4.01
N GLY A 19 -3.23 -14.95 3.03
CA GLY A 19 -3.79 -13.62 2.78
C GLY A 19 -3.03 -12.79 1.73
N ASN A 20 -1.85 -13.23 1.28
CA ASN A 20 -1.08 -12.54 0.25
C ASN A 20 -1.61 -12.84 -1.18
N TYR A 21 -1.05 -12.20 -2.20
CA TYR A 21 -1.45 -12.38 -3.60
C TYR A 21 -0.30 -12.85 -4.50
N PRO A 22 -0.57 -13.70 -5.51
CA PRO A 22 0.42 -14.16 -6.46
C PRO A 22 0.87 -13.03 -7.39
N SER A 23 2.11 -13.11 -7.88
CA SER A 23 2.63 -12.13 -8.85
C SER A 23 2.04 -12.29 -10.25
N SER A 24 1.52 -13.49 -10.57
CA SER A 24 0.93 -13.85 -11.86
C SER A 24 -0.01 -15.05 -11.66
N LEU A 25 -0.93 -15.27 -12.60
CA LEU A 25 -2.05 -16.23 -12.43
C LEU A 25 -1.64 -17.68 -12.11
N SER A 26 -0.46 -18.11 -12.57
CA SER A 26 0.07 -19.47 -12.37
C SER A 26 1.18 -19.54 -11.33
N ASN A 27 1.52 -18.43 -10.67
CA ASN A 27 2.56 -18.44 -9.66
C ASN A 27 2.00 -18.92 -8.31
N GLU A 28 2.46 -20.09 -7.88
CA GLU A 28 2.07 -20.70 -6.60
C GLU A 28 3.02 -20.31 -5.44
N THR A 29 4.05 -19.51 -5.72
CA THR A 29 5.07 -19.13 -4.72
C THR A 29 4.66 -17.87 -3.95
N ASP A 30 4.21 -18.06 -2.72
CA ASP A 30 3.84 -16.98 -1.79
C ASP A 30 5.08 -16.38 -1.09
N ARG A 31 5.82 -15.53 -1.81
CA ARG A 31 7.05 -14.88 -1.27
C ARG A 31 7.08 -13.37 -1.36
N LEU A 32 6.44 -12.77 -2.36
CA LEU A 32 6.59 -11.33 -2.62
C LEU A 32 5.56 -10.55 -1.80
N VAL A 33 6.04 -9.67 -0.94
CA VAL A 33 5.23 -8.74 -0.14
C VAL A 33 5.67 -7.33 -0.51
N HIS A 34 5.40 -6.95 -1.76
CA HIS A 34 5.85 -5.70 -2.37
C HIS A 34 4.66 -4.91 -2.92
N TRP A 35 4.81 -3.59 -3.10
CA TRP A 35 3.82 -2.80 -3.83
C TRP A 35 3.66 -3.30 -5.27
N CYS A 36 4.77 -3.58 -5.97
CA CYS A 36 4.68 -4.06 -7.35
C CYS A 36 4.08 -5.47 -7.49
N HIS A 37 4.18 -6.32 -6.45
CA HIS A 37 3.66 -7.68 -6.44
C HIS A 37 3.33 -8.14 -5.02
N GLY A 38 2.05 -8.38 -4.76
CA GLY A 38 1.54 -8.92 -3.50
C GLY A 38 0.56 -7.99 -2.79
N ALA A 39 0.27 -8.32 -1.52
CA ALA A 39 -0.67 -7.60 -0.67
C ALA A 39 -0.45 -6.06 -0.61
N PRO A 40 0.79 -5.52 -0.52
CA PRO A 40 0.98 -4.07 -0.44
C PRO A 40 0.49 -3.29 -1.68
N GLY A 41 0.44 -3.92 -2.85
CA GLY A 41 -0.16 -3.31 -4.04
C GLY A 41 -1.67 -3.54 -4.14
N VAL A 42 -2.10 -4.78 -3.87
CA VAL A 42 -3.50 -5.20 -4.02
C VAL A 42 -4.44 -4.49 -3.04
N ILE A 43 -3.97 -4.16 -1.85
CA ILE A 43 -4.75 -3.45 -0.83
C ILE A 43 -5.39 -2.16 -1.35
N HIS A 44 -4.71 -1.40 -2.23
CA HIS A 44 -5.25 -0.16 -2.78
C HIS A 44 -6.45 -0.39 -3.71
N MET A 45 -6.42 -1.45 -4.52
CA MET A 45 -7.57 -1.87 -5.32
C MET A 45 -8.76 -2.23 -4.44
N LEU A 46 -8.52 -2.95 -3.33
CA LEU A 46 -9.56 -3.37 -2.39
C LEU A 46 -10.18 -2.18 -1.66
N MET A 47 -9.36 -1.23 -1.19
CA MET A 47 -9.84 0.01 -0.57
C MET A 47 -10.68 0.86 -1.53
N GLN A 48 -10.24 0.96 -2.80
CA GLN A 48 -11.01 1.67 -3.83
C GLN A 48 -12.32 0.96 -4.15
N ALA A 49 -12.31 -0.38 -4.25
CA ALA A 49 -13.51 -1.18 -4.46
C ALA A 49 -14.51 -1.01 -3.30
N TYR A 50 -14.04 -1.01 -2.04
CA TYR A 50 -14.88 -0.70 -0.89
C TYR A 50 -15.48 0.70 -1.00
N THR A 51 -14.66 1.71 -1.34
CA THR A 51 -15.12 3.10 -1.45
C THR A 51 -16.23 3.27 -2.49
N VAL A 52 -16.15 2.55 -3.61
CA VAL A 52 -17.11 2.62 -4.73
C VAL A 52 -18.34 1.72 -4.51
N PHE A 53 -18.14 0.44 -4.16
CA PHE A 53 -19.21 -0.55 -4.09
C PHE A 53 -19.83 -0.70 -2.71
N LYS A 54 -19.19 -0.19 -1.65
CA LYS A 54 -19.65 -0.24 -0.25
C LYS A 54 -19.94 -1.65 0.27
N GLU A 55 -19.21 -2.66 -0.20
CA GLU A 55 -19.31 -4.04 0.27
C GLU A 55 -18.17 -4.39 1.23
N ASP A 56 -18.52 -4.83 2.44
CA ASP A 56 -17.56 -5.11 3.53
C ASP A 56 -16.52 -6.16 3.17
N LYS A 57 -16.81 -7.06 2.23
CA LYS A 57 -15.87 -8.08 1.74
C LYS A 57 -14.56 -7.46 1.22
N TYR A 58 -14.63 -6.26 0.62
CA TYR A 58 -13.47 -5.55 0.10
C TYR A 58 -12.61 -4.98 1.23
N LEU A 59 -13.25 -4.33 2.21
CA LEU A 59 -12.55 -3.79 3.37
C LEU A 59 -11.94 -4.92 4.22
N LYS A 60 -12.66 -6.03 4.41
CA LYS A 60 -12.16 -7.21 5.11
C LYS A 60 -10.87 -7.73 4.48
N ASP A 61 -10.85 -7.92 3.16
CA ASP A 61 -9.64 -8.38 2.48
C ASP A 61 -8.50 -7.34 2.54
N ALA A 62 -8.81 -6.04 2.53
CA ALA A 62 -7.80 -4.99 2.71
C ALA A 62 -7.18 -5.04 4.12
N MET A 63 -7.98 -5.30 5.15
CA MET A 63 -7.50 -5.50 6.51
C MET A 63 -6.64 -6.77 6.62
N GLU A 64 -7.02 -7.86 5.95
CA GLU A 64 -6.21 -9.09 5.89
C GLU A 64 -4.86 -8.85 5.16
N CYS A 65 -4.85 -8.05 4.07
CA CYS A 65 -3.62 -7.59 3.45
C CYS A 65 -2.73 -6.87 4.45
N SER A 66 -3.30 -5.97 5.26
CA SER A 66 -2.55 -5.24 6.28
C SER A 66 -1.91 -6.18 7.32
N ASP A 67 -2.55 -7.30 7.66
CA ASP A 67 -1.99 -8.27 8.60
C ASP A 67 -0.82 -9.06 7.98
N VAL A 68 -0.90 -9.39 6.68
CA VAL A 68 0.24 -9.96 5.92
C VAL A 68 1.41 -8.99 5.91
N ILE A 69 1.15 -7.72 5.59
CA ILE A 69 2.18 -6.68 5.54
C ILE A 69 2.79 -6.50 6.93
N TRP A 70 1.99 -6.52 7.98
CA TRP A 70 2.49 -6.42 9.35
C TRP A 70 3.42 -7.55 9.72
N GLN A 71 3.10 -8.79 9.33
CA GLN A 71 3.89 -9.97 9.68
C GLN A 71 5.13 -10.14 8.80
N ARG A 72 5.10 -9.71 7.54
CA ARG A 72 6.10 -10.08 6.51
C ARG A 72 6.66 -8.89 5.71
N GLY A 73 6.21 -7.68 6.00
CA GLY A 73 6.48 -6.48 5.20
C GLY A 73 7.75 -5.70 5.56
N LEU A 74 8.48 -6.10 6.61
CA LEU A 74 9.84 -5.61 6.88
C LEU A 74 10.82 -6.38 5.98
N LEU A 75 11.25 -5.75 4.88
CA LEU A 75 11.96 -6.45 3.82
C LEU A 75 13.48 -6.33 3.96
N ARG A 76 14.17 -7.47 3.98
CA ARG A 76 15.64 -7.51 3.80
C ARG A 76 16.10 -7.11 2.39
N LYS A 77 15.16 -6.94 1.45
CA LYS A 77 15.44 -6.46 0.09
C LYS A 77 15.90 -4.99 0.09
N GLY A 78 15.41 -4.17 1.02
CA GLY A 78 15.73 -2.75 1.11
C GLY A 78 14.57 -1.92 1.65
N TYR A 79 14.75 -0.61 1.64
CA TYR A 79 13.85 0.35 2.27
C TYR A 79 13.04 1.19 1.27
N GLY A 80 13.23 1.02 -0.04
CA GLY A 80 12.54 1.80 -1.08
C GLY A 80 11.02 1.57 -1.14
N ILE A 81 10.36 2.21 -2.11
CA ILE A 81 8.88 2.18 -2.21
C ILE A 81 8.33 1.08 -3.13
N CYS A 82 9.03 0.68 -4.20
CA CYS A 82 8.50 -0.32 -5.13
C CYS A 82 8.37 -1.70 -4.48
N HIS A 83 9.37 -2.05 -3.67
CA HIS A 83 9.55 -3.37 -3.06
C HIS A 83 10.48 -3.29 -1.84
N GLY A 84 10.26 -2.29 -0.99
CA GLY A 84 10.96 -2.07 0.26
C GLY A 84 10.01 -1.73 1.39
N THR A 85 10.55 -1.63 2.61
CA THR A 85 9.75 -1.38 3.82
C THR A 85 8.96 -0.07 3.74
N ALA A 86 9.51 1.02 3.19
CA ALA A 86 8.78 2.29 3.11
C ALA A 86 7.51 2.18 2.25
N GLY A 87 7.60 1.50 1.10
CA GLY A 87 6.45 1.26 0.22
C GLY A 87 5.36 0.44 0.91
N ASN A 88 5.75 -0.56 1.68
CA ASN A 88 4.82 -1.36 2.48
C ASN A 88 4.18 -0.53 3.62
N GLY A 89 4.92 0.44 4.17
CA GLY A 89 4.40 1.36 5.18
C GLY A 89 3.26 2.24 4.66
N TYR A 90 3.31 2.65 3.39
CA TYR A 90 2.22 3.41 2.76
C TYR A 90 0.89 2.66 2.78
N SER A 91 0.88 1.35 2.64
CA SER A 91 -0.36 0.56 2.70
C SER A 91 -1.11 0.76 4.03
N PHE A 92 -0.39 0.98 5.13
CA PHE A 92 -1.00 1.29 6.42
C PHE A 92 -1.53 2.72 6.51
N LEU A 93 -0.81 3.69 5.93
CA LEU A 93 -1.27 5.08 5.88
C LEU A 93 -2.58 5.19 5.08
N SER A 94 -2.64 4.52 3.93
CA SER A 94 -3.83 4.47 3.09
C SER A 94 -5.02 3.81 3.80
N LEU A 95 -4.78 2.70 4.51
CA LEU A 95 -5.83 2.03 5.27
C LEU A 95 -6.27 2.85 6.49
N TYR A 96 -5.34 3.56 7.15
CA TYR A 96 -5.65 4.52 8.21
C TYR A 96 -6.56 5.64 7.68
N HIS A 97 -6.30 6.18 6.49
CA HIS A 97 -7.16 7.23 5.91
C HIS A 97 -8.59 6.76 5.71
N LEU A 98 -8.74 5.53 5.20
CA LEU A 98 -10.04 4.96 4.93
C LEU A 98 -10.82 4.64 6.21
N THR A 99 -10.14 4.11 7.23
CA THR A 99 -10.80 3.54 8.43
C THR A 99 -10.79 4.46 9.65
N GLN A 100 -9.86 5.41 9.70
CA GLN A 100 -9.50 6.22 10.87
C GLN A 100 -9.08 5.39 12.10
N ASP A 101 -8.78 4.10 11.93
CA ASP A 101 -8.29 3.24 13.00
C ASP A 101 -6.80 3.49 13.24
N LYS A 102 -6.50 4.05 14.42
CA LYS A 102 -5.14 4.39 14.87
C LYS A 102 -4.20 3.18 14.92
N LYS A 103 -4.71 1.95 14.94
CA LYS A 103 -3.91 0.73 14.75
C LYS A 103 -3.06 0.80 13.49
N TYR A 104 -3.61 1.27 12.38
CA TYR A 104 -2.89 1.33 11.11
C TYR A 104 -1.86 2.46 11.10
N LEU A 105 -2.19 3.61 11.66
CA LEU A 105 -1.21 4.68 11.87
C LEU A 105 -0.02 4.19 12.72
N TYR A 106 -0.30 3.47 13.82
CA TYR A 106 0.75 2.86 14.65
C TYR A 106 1.66 1.92 13.84
N ARG A 107 1.06 1.05 13.00
CA ARG A 107 1.85 0.14 12.13
C ARG A 107 2.71 0.92 11.14
N ALA A 108 2.20 2.00 10.54
CA ALA A 108 2.99 2.87 9.67
C ALA A 108 4.18 3.49 10.42
N CYS A 109 3.98 4.00 11.63
CA CYS A 109 5.05 4.53 12.48
C CYS A 109 6.12 3.48 12.80
N LYS A 110 5.74 2.22 13.04
CA LYS A 110 6.70 1.12 13.26
C LYS A 110 7.52 0.78 12.03
N PHE A 111 6.94 0.94 10.84
CA PHE A 111 7.68 0.80 9.58
C PHE A 111 8.62 2.01 9.36
N ALA A 112 8.22 3.20 9.80
CA ALA A 112 9.06 4.39 9.83
C ALA A 112 10.27 4.19 10.75
N GLU A 113 10.05 3.67 11.95
CA GLU A 113 11.09 3.37 12.94
C GLU A 113 12.15 2.43 12.33
N TRP A 114 11.71 1.37 11.64
CA TRP A 114 12.62 0.50 10.89
C TRP A 114 13.42 1.24 9.81
N CYS A 115 12.79 2.19 9.12
CA CYS A 115 13.44 3.03 8.10
C CYS A 115 14.39 4.09 8.70
N LEU A 116 14.22 4.50 9.95
CA LEU A 116 15.15 5.43 10.63
C LEU A 116 16.49 4.75 10.92
N ASP A 117 16.49 3.44 11.16
CA ASP A 117 17.69 2.61 11.28
C ASP A 117 18.24 2.19 9.89
N TYR A 118 18.19 3.09 8.90
CA TYR A 118 18.58 2.81 7.52
C TYR A 118 20.02 2.27 7.45
N GLY A 119 20.18 1.09 6.86
CA GLY A 119 21.48 0.45 6.67
C GLY A 119 21.93 -0.43 7.84
N ALA A 120 21.24 -0.40 8.99
CA ALA A 120 21.60 -1.21 10.16
C ALA A 120 21.19 -2.69 10.04
N HIS A 121 20.24 -3.02 9.15
CA HIS A 121 19.62 -4.36 9.09
C HIS A 121 20.25 -5.34 8.09
N GLY A 122 21.41 -5.01 7.51
CA GLY A 122 22.07 -5.86 6.51
C GLY A 122 21.27 -6.03 5.21
N CYS A 123 20.43 -5.05 4.85
CA CYS A 123 19.69 -5.05 3.60
C CYS A 123 20.62 -4.90 2.39
N ARG A 124 20.18 -5.39 1.24
CA ARG A 124 20.90 -5.22 -0.03
C ARG A 124 20.94 -3.75 -0.43
N ILE A 125 22.01 -3.34 -1.11
CA ILE A 125 22.09 -2.04 -1.78
C ILE A 125 21.22 -2.11 -3.06
N PRO A 126 20.28 -1.18 -3.28
CA PRO A 126 19.47 -1.15 -4.50
C PRO A 126 20.30 -0.85 -5.75
N ASP A 127 19.81 -1.23 -6.93
CA ASP A 127 20.49 -0.96 -8.21
C ASP A 127 20.66 0.55 -8.46
N ARG A 128 19.67 1.35 -8.04
CA ARG A 128 19.72 2.81 -8.03
C ARG A 128 19.54 3.34 -6.59
N PRO A 129 20.61 3.41 -5.77
CA PRO A 129 20.54 3.66 -4.33
C PRO A 129 19.88 4.97 -3.90
N TYR A 130 19.82 5.96 -4.78
CA TYR A 130 19.26 7.29 -4.49
C TYR A 130 17.96 7.58 -5.24
N SER A 131 17.46 6.62 -6.03
CA SER A 131 16.22 6.81 -6.81
C SER A 131 14.97 6.83 -5.93
N LEU A 132 13.89 7.38 -6.47
CA LEU A 132 12.59 7.41 -5.79
C LEU A 132 12.06 6.00 -5.53
N PHE A 133 12.03 5.12 -6.53
CA PHE A 133 11.33 3.84 -6.42
C PHE A 133 12.12 2.72 -5.73
N GLU A 134 13.44 2.74 -5.78
CA GLU A 134 14.30 1.70 -5.20
C GLU A 134 15.11 2.18 -4.00
N GLY A 135 15.46 3.46 -4.02
CA GLY A 135 16.51 4.04 -3.19
C GLY A 135 16.03 4.89 -2.02
N MET A 136 16.99 5.63 -1.50
CA MET A 136 16.87 6.51 -0.33
C MET A 136 15.82 7.61 -0.51
N ALA A 137 15.65 8.15 -1.72
CA ALA A 137 14.65 9.19 -1.97
C ALA A 137 13.23 8.69 -1.65
N GLY A 138 12.90 7.44 -1.94
CA GLY A 138 11.62 6.83 -1.57
C GLY A 138 11.44 6.66 -0.06
N ALA A 139 12.49 6.23 0.64
CA ALA A 139 12.46 6.12 2.10
C ALA A 139 12.28 7.50 2.77
N ILE A 140 13.01 8.52 2.30
CA ILE A 140 12.85 9.91 2.76
C ILE A 140 11.44 10.42 2.50
N HIS A 141 10.89 10.16 1.31
CA HIS A 141 9.53 10.59 0.97
C HIS A 141 8.50 10.00 1.94
N PHE A 142 8.60 8.70 2.25
CA PHE A 142 7.74 8.06 3.24
C PHE A 142 7.89 8.66 4.65
N LEU A 143 9.13 8.86 5.10
CA LEU A 143 9.40 9.46 6.41
C LEU A 143 8.84 10.89 6.51
N SER A 144 8.94 11.67 5.42
CA SER A 144 8.35 13.01 5.33
C SER A 144 6.83 12.96 5.39
N ASP A 145 6.20 12.03 4.67
CA ASP A 145 4.74 11.88 4.63
C ASP A 145 4.15 11.44 5.98
N ILE A 146 4.90 10.70 6.78
CA ILE A 146 4.49 10.33 8.15
C ILE A 146 4.35 11.52 9.09
N LEU A 147 5.02 12.65 8.82
CA LEU A 147 4.91 13.84 9.67
C LEU A 147 3.52 14.48 9.62
N VAL A 148 2.81 14.30 8.51
CA VAL A 148 1.41 14.76 8.35
C VAL A 148 0.60 13.62 7.74
N PRO A 149 0.30 12.57 8.54
CA PRO A 149 -0.26 11.33 8.02
C PRO A 149 -1.49 11.58 7.17
N GLU A 150 -2.40 12.48 7.54
CA GLU A 150 -3.65 12.79 6.84
C GLU A 150 -3.45 13.25 5.38
N LYS A 151 -2.26 13.79 5.06
CA LYS A 151 -1.91 14.25 3.72
C LYS A 151 -1.03 13.27 2.95
N SER A 152 -0.59 12.17 3.56
CA SER A 152 0.31 11.21 2.93
C SER A 152 -0.31 10.56 1.69
N ARG A 153 0.50 10.33 0.67
CA ARG A 153 0.08 9.63 -0.56
C ARG A 153 1.22 8.77 -1.08
N PHE A 154 0.92 7.53 -1.46
CA PHE A 154 1.91 6.73 -2.19
C PHE A 154 2.33 7.49 -3.46
N PRO A 155 3.62 7.86 -3.61
CA PRO A 155 4.04 8.78 -4.66
C PRO A 155 3.88 8.15 -6.05
N ALA A 156 3.41 8.97 -7.00
CA ALA A 156 3.15 8.57 -8.39
C ALA A 156 2.15 7.42 -8.58
N PHE A 157 1.31 7.13 -7.56
CA PHE A 157 0.28 6.10 -7.65
C PHE A 157 -1.05 6.55 -7.01
N GLU A 158 -1.04 6.98 -5.75
CA GLU A 158 -2.26 7.43 -5.09
C GLU A 158 -2.66 8.84 -5.52
N LEU A 159 -3.94 9.00 -5.85
CA LEU A 159 -4.50 10.26 -6.31
C LEU A 159 -5.09 11.06 -5.14
N SER A 160 -5.13 12.39 -5.29
CA SER A 160 -5.86 13.25 -4.37
C SER A 160 -7.37 13.00 -4.48
N PRO A 161 -8.13 13.09 -3.38
CA PRO A 161 -9.59 13.08 -3.45
C PRO A 161 -10.05 14.17 -4.41
N GLN A 162 -10.84 13.79 -5.42
CA GLN A 162 -11.51 14.77 -6.27
C GLN A 162 -12.50 15.53 -5.40
N THR A 163 -12.20 16.79 -5.08
CA THR A 163 -13.23 17.68 -4.54
C THR A 163 -14.32 17.74 -5.60
N LYS A 164 -15.56 17.39 -5.23
CA LYS A 164 -16.68 17.63 -6.13
C LYS A 164 -16.78 19.14 -6.30
N GLU A 165 -16.22 19.68 -7.37
CA GLU A 165 -16.57 21.03 -7.81
C GLU A 165 -18.08 21.03 -8.03
N ASN A 166 -18.80 21.78 -7.20
CA ASN A 166 -20.21 22.05 -7.42
C ASN A 166 -20.32 22.77 -8.77
N LYS A 167 -20.84 22.07 -9.79
CA LYS A 167 -21.20 22.64 -11.10
C LYS A 167 -22.41 23.59 -11.01
N GLU A 168 -22.44 24.49 -10.05
CA GLU A 168 -23.52 25.48 -9.91
C GLU A 168 -23.11 26.92 -10.27
N GLU A 169 -21.81 27.24 -10.43
CA GLU A 169 -21.36 28.62 -10.74
C GLU A 169 -21.03 28.89 -12.22
N ARG A 170 -21.54 28.09 -13.18
CA ARG A 170 -21.37 28.39 -14.63
C ARG A 170 -22.63 28.83 -15.37
N ASN A 171 -23.76 29.04 -14.68
CA ASN A 171 -25.00 29.52 -15.29
C ASN A 171 -25.64 30.71 -14.54
N SER A 172 -24.86 31.52 -13.82
CA SER A 172 -25.32 32.76 -13.19
C SER A 172 -24.62 33.98 -13.76
#